data_AF-W4V9X6-F1
#
_entry.id   AF-W4V9X6-F1
#
_cell.length_a   1.000
_cell.length_b   1.000
_cell.length_c   1.000
_cell.angle_alpha   90.00
_cell.angle_beta   90.00
_cell.angle_gamma   90.00
#
_symmetry.space_group_name_H-M   'P 1'
#
loop_
_entity.id
_entity.type
_entity.pdbx_description
1 polymer ?
#
loop_
_entity_poly.entity_id
_entity_poly.type
_entity_poly.pdbx_seq_one_letter_code
_entity_poly.pdbx_strand_id
1 'polypeptide(L)'
;MDAYVEGSYGGAGAVFDWQLAADISARHGRIILAGGLTPENVKTAVAKVKPYGVDVSSGVETDGFKDADKIRDFIYRVREAD
;
A
#
# COMPACT_ATOMS: atom_id res chain seq x y z
N MET A 1 -7.23 -6.07 1.12
CA MET A 1 -8.25 -5.06 1.41
C MET A 1 -8.10 -4.00 0.36
N ASP A 2 -9.13 -3.77 -0.44
CA ASP A 2 -9.12 -2.77 -1.51
C ASP A 2 -9.81 -1.51 -0.98
N ALA A 3 -9.14 -0.37 -1.11
CA ALA A 3 -9.70 0.93 -0.73
C ALA A 3 -10.60 1.43 -1.86
N TYR A 4 -11.76 0.79 -2.02
CA TYR A 4 -12.77 1.28 -2.95
C TYR A 4 -13.51 2.46 -2.31
N VAL A 5 -13.26 3.67 -2.81
CA VAL A 5 -14.11 4.84 -2.57
C VAL A 5 -14.83 5.14 -3.88
N GLU A 6 -16.15 5.00 -3.86
CA GLU A 6 -17.03 5.21 -5.01
C GLU A 6 -16.82 6.63 -5.58
N GLY A 7 -16.46 6.72 -6.87
CA GLY A 7 -16.26 7.98 -7.59
C GLY A 7 -14.82 8.49 -7.72
N SER A 8 -13.80 7.78 -7.22
CA SER A 8 -12.39 8.18 -7.35
C SER A 8 -11.56 7.10 -8.06
N TYR A 9 -11.10 7.36 -9.29
CA TYR A 9 -9.97 6.60 -9.85
C TYR A 9 -8.71 7.04 -9.09
N GLY A 10 -8.31 6.25 -8.09
CA GLY A 10 -7.11 6.47 -7.28
C GLY A 10 -7.37 7.21 -5.97
N GLY A 11 -6.68 6.77 -4.92
CA GLY A 11 -6.84 7.21 -3.53
C GLY A 11 -6.88 8.72 -3.39
N ALA A 12 -8.09 9.25 -3.16
CA ALA A 12 -8.37 10.66 -2.99
C ALA A 12 -8.02 11.11 -1.56
N GLY A 13 -6.74 11.04 -1.17
CA GLY A 13 -6.17 11.75 -0.01
C GLY A 13 -6.75 11.44 1.38
N ALA A 14 -7.80 10.64 1.49
CA ALA A 14 -8.27 10.08 2.75
C ALA A 14 -7.25 9.03 3.16
N VAL A 15 -6.48 9.34 4.20
CA VAL A 15 -5.55 8.43 4.85
C VAL A 15 -6.29 7.11 5.06
N PHE A 16 -5.94 6.09 4.26
CA PHE A 16 -6.48 4.75 4.41
C PHE A 16 -6.33 4.37 5.89
N ASP A 17 -7.41 3.96 6.55
CA ASP A 17 -7.38 3.69 7.99
C ASP A 17 -6.54 2.44 8.25
N TRP A 18 -5.25 2.65 8.47
CA TRP A 18 -4.29 1.60 8.75
C TRP A 18 -4.60 0.85 10.04
N GLN A 19 -5.38 1.44 10.95
CA GLN A 19 -5.81 0.77 12.18
C GLN A 19 -6.86 -0.28 11.87
N LEU A 20 -7.85 0.05 11.03
CA LEU A 20 -8.83 -0.93 10.55
C LEU A 20 -8.15 -2.09 9.79
N ALA A 21 -7.19 -1.77 8.93
CA ALA A 21 -6.44 -2.80 8.19
C ALA A 21 -5.59 -3.69 9.12
N ALA A 22 -4.96 -3.11 10.14
CA ALA A 22 -4.20 -3.86 11.15
C ALA A 22 -5.11 -4.81 11.95
N ASP A 23 -6.29 -4.32 12.36
CA ASP A 23 -7.29 -5.12 13.06
C ASP A 23 -7.79 -6.31 12.22
N ILE A 24 -7.96 -6.10 10.91
CA ILE A 24 -8.35 -7.16 9.97
C ILE A 24 -7.21 -8.14 9.77
N SER A 25 -5.97 -7.66 9.63
CA SER A 25 -4.77 -8.51 9.56
C SER A 25 -4.66 -9.41 10.79
N ALA A 26 -4.83 -8.84 11.99
CA ALA A 26 -4.78 -9.58 13.24
C ALA A 26 -5.90 -10.63 13.36
N ARG A 27 -7.10 -10.34 12.82
CA ARG A 27 -8.27 -11.24 12.91
C ARG A 27 -8.28 -12.35 11.85
N HIS A 28 -7.88 -12.04 10.62
CA HIS A 28 -8.02 -12.93 9.46
C HIS A 28 -6.69 -13.52 8.99
N GLY A 29 -5.57 -13.08 9.57
CA GLY A 29 -4.23 -13.56 9.22
C GLY A 29 -3.76 -12.97 7.89
N ARG A 30 -3.64 -13.81 6.86
CA ARG A 30 -2.93 -13.45 5.61
C ARG A 30 -3.76 -12.51 4.75
N ILE A 31 -3.50 -11.21 4.86
CA ILE A 31 -4.09 -10.18 4.00
C ILE A 31 -3.09 -9.61 3.00
N ILE A 32 -3.58 -9.21 1.83
CA ILE A 32 -2.86 -8.35 0.90
C ILE A 32 -3.36 -6.91 1.10
N LEU A 33 -2.45 -5.99 1.39
CA LEU A 33 -2.73 -4.56 1.53
C LEU A 33 -2.55 -3.86 0.18
N ALA A 34 -3.58 -3.16 -0.29
CA ALA A 34 -3.58 -2.46 -1.58
C ALA A 34 -4.23 -1.07 -1.43
N GLY A 35 -4.12 -0.26 -2.49
CA GLY A 35 -4.77 1.05 -2.58
C GLY A 35 -3.92 2.19 -2.02
N GLY A 36 -3.51 3.11 -2.90
CA GLY A 36 -2.79 4.35 -2.50
C GLY A 36 -1.39 4.14 -1.92
N LEU A 37 -0.80 2.94 -2.04
CA LEU A 37 0.56 2.69 -1.60
C LEU A 37 1.56 3.35 -2.54
N THR A 38 2.58 3.99 -1.98
CA THR A 38 3.68 4.66 -2.69
C THR A 38 5.00 4.34 -1.98
N PRO A 39 6.17 4.58 -2.60
CA PRO A 39 7.46 4.45 -1.91
C PRO A 39 7.51 5.25 -0.60
N GLU A 40 6.88 6.42 -0.54
CA GLU A 40 6.92 7.30 0.63
C GLU A 40 6.16 6.71 1.84
N ASN A 41 5.10 5.92 1.61
CA ASN A 41 4.21 5.46 2.67
C ASN A 41 4.28 3.96 2.98
N VAL A 42 4.80 3.13 2.06
CA VAL A 42 4.70 1.67 2.15
C VAL A 42 5.39 1.09 3.37
N LYS A 43 6.56 1.63 3.75
CA LYS A 43 7.30 1.21 4.96
C LYS A 43 6.43 1.33 6.23
N THR A 44 5.78 2.47 6.39
CA THR A 44 4.91 2.74 7.54
C THR A 44 3.66 1.87 7.49
N ALA A 45 3.09 1.65 6.30
CA ALA A 45 1.92 0.81 6.11
C ALA A 45 2.21 -0.65 6.50
N VAL A 46 3.33 -1.22 6.03
CA VAL A 46 3.77 -2.57 6.39
C VAL A 46 4.03 -2.68 7.89
N ALA A 47 4.78 -1.75 8.48
CA ALA A 47 5.11 -1.79 9.91
C ALA A 47 3.86 -1.75 10.82
N LYS A 48 2.82 -1.01 10.43
CA LYS A 48 1.58 -0.88 11.20
C LYS A 48 0.60 -2.02 10.97
N VAL A 49 0.38 -2.40 9.71
CA VAL A 49 -0.66 -3.37 9.33
C VAL A 49 -0.15 -4.81 9.43
N LYS A 50 1.16 -5.04 9.31
CA LYS A 50 1.80 -6.36 9.20
C LYS A 50 1.05 -7.28 8.23
N PRO A 51 0.84 -6.85 6.97
CA PRO A 51 0.13 -7.66 5.99
C PRO A 51 0.99 -8.84 5.55
N TYR A 52 0.38 -9.85 4.92
CA TYR A 52 1.12 -10.93 4.29
C TYR A 52 1.80 -10.48 2.98
N GLY A 53 1.25 -9.47 2.33
CA GLY A 53 1.84 -8.86 1.14
C GLY A 53 1.23 -7.50 0.83
N VAL A 54 1.86 -6.79 -0.10
CA VAL A 54 1.38 -5.50 -0.58
C VAL A 54 1.18 -5.54 -2.10
N ASP A 55 0.21 -4.79 -2.60
CA ASP A 55 -0.05 -4.60 -4.03
C ASP A 55 -0.03 -3.10 -4.38
N VAL A 56 0.65 -2.76 -5.47
CA VAL A 56 0.83 -1.37 -5.91
C VAL A 56 0.67 -1.26 -7.42
N SER A 57 -0.12 -0.26 -7.84
CA SER A 57 -0.26 0.10 -9.25
C SER A 57 0.24 1.52 -9.53
N SER A 58 -0.59 2.54 -9.36
CA SER A 58 -0.25 3.93 -9.75
C SER A 58 0.82 4.59 -8.89
N GLY A 59 1.02 4.14 -7.65
CA GLY A 59 2.04 4.71 -6.75
C GLY A 59 3.49 4.50 -7.19
N VAL A 60 3.72 3.65 -8.20
CA VAL A 60 5.04 3.43 -8.82
C VAL A 60 5.06 3.84 -10.30
N GLU A 61 4.14 4.72 -10.71
CA GLU A 61 4.08 5.27 -12.07
C GLU A 61 4.63 6.70 -12.12
N THR A 62 5.17 7.06 -13.28
CA THR A 62 5.52 8.42 -13.70
C THR A 62 4.87 8.66 -15.05
N ASP A 63 4.07 9.72 -15.18
CA ASP A 63 3.30 10.04 -16.39
C ASP A 63 2.44 8.88 -16.92
N GLY A 64 1.89 8.06 -16.02
CA GLY A 64 1.04 6.90 -16.35
C GLY A 64 1.80 5.65 -16.81
N PHE A 65 3.13 5.67 -16.81
CA PHE A 65 3.97 4.51 -17.11
C PHE A 65 4.69 4.02 -15.87
N LYS A 66 4.92 2.70 -15.79
CA LYS A 66 5.69 2.11 -14.69
C LYS A 66 7.11 2.69 -14.66
N ASP A 67 7.49 3.21 -13.50
CA ASP A 67 8.79 3.80 -13.26
C ASP A 67 9.67 2.80 -12.53
N ALA A 68 10.75 2.37 -13.17
CA ALA A 68 11.62 1.33 -12.64
C ALA A 68 12.32 1.75 -11.32
N ASP A 69 12.61 3.03 -11.14
CA ASP A 69 13.27 3.52 -9.93
C ASP A 69 12.29 3.60 -8.77
N LYS A 70 11.05 4.03 -9.02
CA LYS A 70 9.98 3.95 -8.01
C LYS A 70 9.66 2.51 -7.61
N ILE A 71 9.66 1.57 -8.57
CA ILE A 71 9.46 0.15 -8.26
C ILE A 71 10.58 -0.36 -7.35
N ARG A 72 11.85 -0.04 -7.65
CA ARG A 72 12.99 -0.45 -6.83
C ARG A 72 12.91 0.14 -5.43
N ASP A 73 12.61 1.44 -5.31
CA ASP A 73 12.48 2.10 -4.00
C ASP A 73 11.31 1.52 -3.20
N PHE A 74 10.16 1.26 -3.85
CA PHE A 74 9.03 0.61 -3.22
C PHE A 74 9.40 -0.76 -2.62
N ILE A 75 10.04 -1.63 -3.42
CA ILE A 75 10.47 -2.97 -2.96
C ILE A 75 11.51 -2.85 -1.84
N TYR A 76 12.46 -1.93 -1.96
CA TYR A 76 13.48 -1.69 -0.93
C TYR A 76 12.83 -1.33 0.41
N ARG A 77 11.88 -0.39 0.40
CA ARG A 77 11.19 0.08 1.60
C ARG A 77 10.25 -0.92 2.24
N VAL A 78 9.63 -1.81 1.45
CA VAL A 78 8.89 -2.97 1.97
C VAL A 78 9.84 -3.87 2.76
N ARG A 79 11.00 -4.19 2.20
CA ARG A 79 11.99 -5.08 2.84
C ARG A 79 12.64 -4.49 4.09
N GLU A 80 12.71 -3.16 4.21
CA GLU A 80 13.16 -2.52 5.44
C GLU A 80 12.13 -2.56 6.58
N ALA A 81 10.87 -2.90 6.28
CA ALA A 81 9.77 -2.90 7.24
C ALA A 81 9.37 -4.30 7.75
N ASP A 82 9.73 -5.35 7.00
CA ASP A 82 9.59 -6.77 7.37
C ASP A 82 10.63 -7.18 8.43
#